data_AF-A0A7J4FB39-F1
#
_entry.id   AF-A0A7J4FB39-F1
#
_cell.length_a   1.000
_cell.length_b   1.000
_cell.length_c   1.000
_cell.angle_alpha   90.00
_cell.angle_beta   90.00
_cell.angle_gamma   90.00
#
_symmetry.space_group_name_H-M   'P 1'
#
loop_
_entity.id
_entity.type
_entity.pdbx_description
1 polymer ?
#
loop_
_entity_poly.entity_id
_entity_poly.type
_entity_poly.pdbx_seq_one_letter_code
_entity_poly.pdbx_strand_id
1 'polypeptide(L)' 'MARGGGATGPKVRCCDCGTLVAASEAIRCYDCGRPLCGRCGEIGLCSDCEEVMEYEDYEDLEEGGEARFYREGPVRWTVA' A
#
# COMPACT_ATOMS: atom_id res chain seq x y z
N MET A 1 28.23 -31.27 -28.87
CA MET A 1 28.43 -29.89 -28.36
C MET A 1 27.53 -29.72 -27.13
N ALA A 2 28.09 -29.82 -25.93
CA ALA A 2 27.34 -29.62 -24.70
C ALA A 2 27.00 -28.13 -24.56
N ARG A 3 25.78 -27.73 -24.90
CA ARG A 3 25.26 -26.40 -24.54
C ARG A 3 24.79 -26.46 -23.09
N GLY A 4 25.75 -26.51 -22.17
CA GLY A 4 25.54 -26.24 -20.76
C GLY A 4 25.30 -24.75 -20.56
N GLY A 5 24.17 -24.25 -21.05
CA GLY A 5 23.67 -22.95 -20.64
C GLY A 5 22.99 -23.15 -19.29
N GLY A 6 23.74 -23.02 -18.20
CA GLY A 6 23.15 -22.91 -16.87
C GLY A 6 22.15 -21.76 -16.94
N ALA A 7 20.86 -22.09 -16.90
CA ALA A 7 19.77 -21.14 -17.02
C ALA A 7 19.67 -20.35 -15.71
N THR A 8 20.69 -19.55 -15.40
CA THR A 8 20.52 -18.45 -14.46
C THR A 8 19.68 -17.44 -15.22
N GLY A 9 18.37 -17.46 -15.00
CA GLY A 9 17.43 -16.50 -15.56
C GLY A 9 17.86 -15.06 -15.29
N PRO A 10 17.24 -14.08 -15.96
CA PRO A 10 17.59 -12.68 -15.77
C PRO A 10 17.54 -12.33 -14.28
N LYS A 11 18.56 -11.62 -13.79
CA LYS A 11 18.61 -11.11 -12.42
C LYS A 11 18.24 -9.63 -12.41
N VAL A 12 17.54 -9.21 -11.38
CA VAL A 12 17.20 -7.81 -11.13
C VAL A 12 17.73 -7.38 -9.77
N ARG A 13 18.03 -6.10 -9.64
CA ARG A 13 18.54 -5.52 -8.41
C ARG A 13 17.37 -5.01 -7.57
N CYS A 14 17.29 -5.44 -6.31
CA CYS A 14 16.34 -4.91 -5.34
C CYS A 14 16.55 -3.40 -5.20
N CYS A 15 15.45 -2.64 -5.22
CA CYS A 15 15.47 -1.20 -5.08
C CYS A 15 16.02 -0.75 -3.71
N ASP A 16 15.65 -1.45 -2.63
CA ASP A 16 15.94 -0.99 -1.26
C ASP A 16 17.33 -1.42 -0.80
N CYS A 17 17.65 -2.71 -0.93
CA CYS A 17 18.91 -3.26 -0.40
C CYS A 17 19.98 -3.53 -1.46
N GLY A 18 19.68 -3.34 -2.74
CA GLY A 18 20.64 -3.58 -3.84
C GLY A 18 20.99 -5.06 -4.10
N THR A 19 20.35 -5.99 -3.39
CA THR A 19 20.58 -7.44 -3.58
C THR A 19 20.10 -7.89 -4.96
N LEU A 20 20.89 -8.74 -5.63
CA LEU A 20 20.50 -9.37 -6.89
C LEU A 20 19.61 -10.59 -6.64
N VAL A 21 18.40 -10.57 -7.21
CA VAL A 21 17.44 -11.68 -7.14
C VAL A 21 17.06 -12.17 -8.53
N ALA A 22 16.58 -13.42 -8.63
CA ALA A 22 16.03 -13.91 -9.89
C ALA A 22 14.79 -13.08 -10.27
N ALA A 23 14.67 -12.68 -11.54
CA ALA A 23 13.54 -11.87 -11.98
C ALA A 23 12.19 -12.58 -11.79
N SER A 24 12.17 -13.91 -11.79
CA SER A 24 10.98 -14.73 -11.48
C SER A 24 10.58 -14.73 -10.00
N GLU A 25 11.51 -14.37 -9.11
CA GLU A 25 11.30 -14.32 -7.65
C GLU A 25 11.22 -12.88 -7.12
N ALA A 26 11.40 -11.89 -8.00
CA ALA A 26 11.34 -10.49 -7.63
C ALA A 26 9.89 -10.09 -7.38
N ILE A 27 9.62 -9.55 -6.18
CA ILE A 27 8.36 -8.91 -5.85
C ILE A 27 8.37 -7.52 -6.50
N ARG A 28 7.23 -7.02 -6.97
CA ARG A 28 7.12 -5.64 -7.45
C ARG A 28 6.37 -4.81 -6.43
N CYS A 29 6.90 -3.64 -6.10
CA CYS A 29 6.16 -2.65 -5.31
C CYS A 29 4.81 -2.37 -5.98
N TYR A 30 3.72 -2.45 -5.22
CA TYR A 30 2.36 -2.23 -5.73
C TYR A 30 2.14 -0.82 -6.26
N ASP A 31 2.85 0.17 -5.71
CA ASP A 31 2.68 1.58 -6.05
C ASP A 31 3.60 1.99 -7.22
N CYS A 32 4.92 1.87 -7.05
CA CYS A 32 5.89 2.36 -8.05
C CYS A 32 6.38 1.29 -9.05
N GLY A 33 6.04 0.00 -8.85
CA GLY A 33 6.43 -1.10 -9.75
C GLY A 33 7.91 -1.51 -9.72
N ARG A 34 8.72 -0.89 -8.85
CA ARG A 34 10.16 -1.18 -8.70
C ARG A 34 10.37 -2.60 -8.13
N PRO A 35 11.43 -3.31 -8.57
CA PRO A 35 11.69 -4.68 -8.12
C PRO A 35 12.26 -4.70 -6.70
N LEU A 36 11.77 -5.65 -5.90
CA LEU A 36 12.14 -5.91 -4.52
C LEU A 36 12.56 -7.37 -4.35
N CYS A 37 13.48 -7.63 -3.43
CA CYS A 37 13.76 -9.00 -2.98
C CYS A 37 12.65 -9.50 -2.06
N GLY A 38 12.54 -10.81 -1.88
CA GLY A 38 11.49 -11.41 -1.03
C GLY A 38 11.48 -10.89 0.43
N ARG A 39 12.60 -10.39 0.93
CA ARG A 39 12.69 -9.80 2.28
C ARG A 39 12.23 -8.35 2.34
N CYS A 40 12.62 -7.51 1.37
CA CYS A 40 12.21 -6.11 1.33
C CYS A 40 10.76 -5.97 0.85
N GLY A 41 10.29 -6.86 -0.01
CA GLY A 41 8.91 -6.86 -0.52
C GLY A 41 7.94 -7.68 0.31
N GLU A 42 8.25 -8.01 1.57
CA GLU A 42 7.38 -8.84 2.43
C GLU A 42 5.98 -8.24 2.60
N ILE A 43 5.92 -6.90 2.69
CA ILE A 43 4.68 -6.12 2.76
C ILE A 43 4.13 -5.68 1.40
N GLY A 44 4.83 -6.01 0.30
CA GLY A 44 4.46 -5.63 -1.07
C GLY A 44 4.74 -4.17 -1.46
N LEU A 45 5.35 -3.37 -0.59
CA LEU A 45 5.75 -1.98 -0.83
C LEU A 45 7.26 -1.83 -0.62
N CYS A 46 7.88 -0.87 -1.31
CA CYS A 46 9.27 -0.46 -1.02
C CYS A 46 9.28 0.56 0.11
N SER A 47 10.41 0.70 0.82
CA SER A 47 10.52 1.66 1.93
C SER A 47 10.11 3.08 1.55
N ASP A 48 10.46 3.54 0.34
CA ASP A 48 10.06 4.87 -0.17
C ASP A 48 8.52 5.05 -0.27
N CYS A 49 7.77 3.97 -0.53
CA CYS A 49 6.31 4.00 -0.69
C CYS A 49 5.58 3.65 0.62
N GLU A 50 6.23 2.91 1.53
CA GLU A 50 5.71 2.58 2.86
C GLU A 50 5.57 3.84 3.73
N GLU A 51 6.57 4.72 3.69
CA GLU A 51 6.60 5.96 4.49
C GLU A 51 5.46 6.95 4.14
N VAL A 52 4.79 6.78 2.99
CA VAL A 52 3.69 7.66 2.57
C VAL A 52 2.38 7.32 3.29
N MET A 53 2.25 6.12 3.89
CA MET A 53 1.01 5.71 4.57
C MET A 53 0.97 6.07 6.07
N GLU A 54 2.09 6.47 6.67
CA GLU A 54 2.14 6.83 8.10
C GLU A 54 1.83 8.30 8.40
N TYR A 55 1.44 9.10 7.41
CA TYR A 55 1.12 10.53 7.61
C TYR A 55 -0.21 10.95 6.98
N GLU A 56 -1.30 10.20 7.25
CA GLU A 56 -2.60 10.87 7.40
C GLU A 56 -2.77 11.19 8.88
N ASP A 57 -2.18 12.33 9.24
CA ASP A 57 -2.33 13.02 10.51
C ASP A 57 -3.83 13.19 10.81
N TYR A 58 -4.30 12.58 11.89
CA TYR A 58 -5.64 12.75 12.45
C TYR A 58 -5.78 14.14 13.10
N GLU A 59 -5.41 15.21 12.40
CA GLU A 59 -5.67 16.59 12.82
C GLU A 59 -7.05 17.01 12.29
N ASP A 60 -8.12 16.42 12.84
CA ASP A 60 -9.48 16.97 12.73
C ASP A 60 -10.27 16.73 14.02
N LEU A 61 -9.60 16.98 15.15
CA LEU A 61 -10.22 17.18 16.47
C LEU A 61 -10.19 18.68 16.85
N GLU A 62 -10.55 19.57 15.92
CA GLU A 62 -10.99 20.91 16.30
C GLU A 62 -12.44 20.84 16.82
N GLU A 63 -12.53 20.72 18.14
CA GLU A 63 -13.24 21.67 18.99
C GLU A 63 -14.57 22.26 18.45
N GLY A 64 -15.69 21.67 18.86
CA GLY A 64 -16.91 22.45 19.14
C GLY A 64 -17.95 22.59 18.02
N GLY A 65 -18.39 21.50 17.40
CA GLY A 65 -19.61 21.49 16.59
C GLY A 65 -20.88 21.34 17.45
N GLU A 66 -21.53 22.44 17.81
CA GLU A 66 -22.84 22.45 18.48
C GLU A 66 -23.88 21.66 17.68
N ALA A 67 -24.34 20.52 18.22
CA ALA A 67 -25.47 19.79 17.67
C ALA A 67 -26.77 20.60 17.88
N ARG A 68 -27.06 21.51 16.96
CA ARG A 68 -28.37 22.17 16.87
C ARG A 68 -29.37 21.20 16.23
N PHE A 69 -30.07 20.45 17.08
CA PHE A 69 -31.27 19.73 16.66
C PHE A 69 -32.34 20.74 16.26
N TYR A 70 -32.58 20.91 14.95
CA TYR A 70 -33.79 21.56 14.47
C TYR A 70 -34.88 20.49 14.29
N ARG A 71 -35.89 20.55 15.17
CA ARG A 71 -37.14 19.79 15.03
C ARG A 71 -38.03 20.55 14.04
N GLU A 72 -38.05 20.15 12.77
CA GLU A 72 -39.10 20.58 11.85
C GLU A 72 -40.26 19.58 11.88
N GLY A 73 -41.36 19.98 12.55
CA GLY A 73 -42.70 19.44 12.28
C GLY A 73 -43.20 18.29 13.18
N PRO A 74 -44.53 18.18 13.41
CA PRO A 74 -45.14 17.06 14.10
C PRO A 74 -45.28 15.87 13.15
N VAL A 75 -44.60 14.77 13.46
CA VAL A 75 -44.82 13.48 12.80
C VAL A 75 -46.23 12.98 13.15
N ARG A 76 -47.17 13.16 12.21
CA ARG A 76 -48.43 12.42 12.18
C ARG A 76 -48.13 11.03 11.62
N TRP A 77 -48.14 10.01 12.47
CA TRP A 77 -48.24 8.63 12.04
C TRP A 77 -49.72 8.24 12.08
N THR A 78 -50.32 7.97 10.94
CA THR A 78 -51.60 7.25 10.86
C THR A 78 -51.31 5.84 10.38
N VAL A 79 -51.66 4.86 11.21
CA VAL A 79 -51.83 3.46 10.84
C VAL A 79 -53.27 3.10 11.20
N ALA A 80 -53.94 2.40 10.26
CA ALA A 80 -55.39 2.09 10.16
C ALA A 80 -56.22 3.10 9.37
#